data_AF-A0AB39PT77-F1
#
_entry.id   AF-A0AB39PT77-F1
#
_cell.length_a   1.000
_cell.length_b   1.000
_cell.length_c   1.000
_cell.angle_alpha   90.00
_cell.angle_beta   90.00
_cell.angle_gamma   90.00
#
_symmetry.space_group_name_H-M   'P 1'
#
loop_
_entity.id
_entity.type
_entity.pdbx_description
1 polymer ?
#
loop_
_entity_poly.entity_id
_entity_poly.type
_entity_poly.pdbx_seq_one_letter_code
_entity_poly.pdbx_strand_id
1 'polypeptide(L)'
;MSDFSLTPFDQITSSIPAVSPFQAMWNQAEELLLATHPDGFEVEQIGRLAFEGLPESEKAAALDELFYTYWAATLADRQTRAMQDGGAA
;
A
#
# COMPACT_ATOMS: atom_id res chain seq x y z
N MET A 1 30.27 26.82 8.90
CA MET A 1 29.55 25.53 8.87
C MET A 1 28.29 25.75 9.68
N SER A 2 27.15 25.98 9.02
CA SER A 2 25.89 26.19 9.72
C SER A 2 25.37 24.83 10.19
N ASP A 3 25.13 24.71 11.49
CA ASP A 3 24.39 23.58 12.07
C ASP A 3 22.99 23.55 11.48
N PHE A 4 22.70 22.54 10.66
CA PHE A 4 21.34 22.24 10.23
C PHE A 4 20.62 21.53 11.40
N SER A 5 20.29 22.30 12.43
CA SER A 5 19.37 21.82 13.46
C SER A 5 18.03 21.56 12.80
N LEU A 6 17.58 20.29 12.82
CA LEU A 6 16.25 19.90 12.38
C LEU A 6 15.20 20.80 13.05
N THR A 7 14.27 21.31 12.26
CA THR A 7 13.19 22.12 12.79
C THR A 7 12.29 21.25 13.67
N PRO A 8 11.49 21.85 14.58
CA PRO A 8 10.51 21.09 15.35
C PRO A 8 9.55 20.29 14.45
N PHE A 9 9.24 20.82 13.26
CA PHE A 9 8.44 20.10 12.27
C PHE A 9 9.14 18.84 11.76
N ASP A 10 10.42 18.93 11.41
CA ASP A 10 11.21 17.78 10.93
C ASP A 10 11.38 16.71 12.02
N GLN A 11 11.54 17.12 13.28
CA GLN A 11 11.62 16.18 14.40
C GLN A 11 10.31 15.40 14.56
N ILE A 12 9.17 16.07 14.45
CA ILE A 12 7.85 15.45 14.55
C ILE A 12 7.63 14.49 13.36
N THR A 13 7.88 14.93 12.13
CA THR A 13 7.60 14.14 10.92
C THR A 13 8.60 13.01 10.68
N SER A 14 9.83 13.09 11.22
CA SER A 14 10.84 12.02 11.09
C SER A 14 10.43 10.68 11.71
N SER A 15 9.47 10.70 12.64
CA SER A 15 8.93 9.50 13.29
C SER A 15 7.70 8.93 12.59
N ILE A 16 7.17 9.62 11.59
CA ILE A 16 5.98 9.19 10.85
C ILE A 16 6.42 8.28 9.71
N PRO A 17 5.88 7.06 9.59
CA PRO A 17 6.16 6.20 8.44
C PRO A 17 5.80 6.94 7.15
N ALA A 18 6.77 7.05 6.24
CA ALA A 18 6.52 7.64 4.93
C ALA A 18 5.53 6.76 4.15
N VAL A 19 4.44 7.35 3.70
CA VAL A 19 3.46 6.69 2.83
C VAL A 19 3.98 6.77 1.40
N SER A 20 4.02 5.64 0.68
CA SER A 20 4.42 5.65 -0.72
C SER A 20 3.40 6.44 -1.56
N PRO A 21 3.81 7.01 -2.71
CA PRO A 21 2.87 7.65 -3.63
C PRO A 21 1.72 6.71 -4.03
N PHE A 22 2.00 5.43 -4.21
CA PHE A 22 0.98 4.44 -4.54
C PHE A 22 0.00 4.20 -3.39
N GLN A 23 0.48 4.06 -2.16
CA GLN A 23 -0.39 3.91 -0.98
C GLN A 23 -1.27 5.16 -0.74
N ALA A 24 -0.74 6.35 -0.99
CA ALA A 24 -1.53 7.58 -0.92
C ALA A 24 -2.67 7.57 -1.95
N MET A 25 -2.37 7.19 -3.20
CA MET A 25 -3.36 7.06 -4.27
C MET A 25 -4.36 5.93 -4.00
N TRP A 26 -3.93 4.84 -3.37
CA TRP A 26 -4.79 3.73 -2.95
C TRP A 26 -5.86 4.20 -1.97
N ASN A 27 -5.45 4.88 -0.90
CA ASN A 27 -6.37 5.39 0.11
C ASN A 27 -7.40 6.34 -0.52
N GLN A 28 -6.96 7.23 -1.41
CA GLN A 28 -7.86 8.17 -2.10
C GLN A 28 -8.87 7.45 -3.01
N ALA A 29 -8.42 6.41 -3.74
CA ALA A 29 -9.28 5.62 -4.60
C ALA A 29 -10.33 4.83 -3.80
N GLU A 30 -9.95 4.29 -2.64
CA GLU A 30 -10.87 3.61 -1.72
C GLU A 30 -11.94 4.56 -1.19
N GLU A 31 -11.55 5.74 -0.69
CA GLU A 31 -12.50 6.77 -0.23
C GLU A 31 -13.47 7.19 -1.34
N LEU A 32 -12.97 7.36 -2.56
CA LEU A 32 -13.79 7.70 -3.73
C LEU A 32 -14.81 6.59 -4.03
N LEU A 33 -14.38 5.33 -4.07
CA LEU A 33 -15.25 4.20 -4.38
C LEU A 33 -16.31 3.99 -3.29
N LEU A 34 -15.95 4.11 -2.02
CA LEU A 34 -16.91 4.06 -0.90
C LEU A 34 -17.96 5.17 -1.01
N ALA A 35 -17.57 6.37 -1.42
CA ALA A 35 -18.49 7.50 -1.56
C ALA A 35 -19.40 7.39 -2.81
N THR A 36 -18.91 6.79 -3.89
CA THR A 36 -19.59 6.79 -5.19
C THR A 36 -20.32 5.49 -5.51
N HIS A 37 -19.93 4.37 -4.91
CA HIS A 37 -20.49 3.04 -5.13
C HIS A 37 -20.93 2.41 -3.79
N PRO A 38 -21.96 2.97 -3.13
CA PRO A 38 -22.43 2.46 -1.83
C PRO A 38 -22.99 1.03 -1.91
N ASP A 39 -23.39 0.59 -3.10
CA ASP A 39 -23.88 -0.77 -3.35
C ASP A 39 -22.73 -1.81 -3.44
N GLY A 40 -21.48 -1.34 -3.39
CA GLY A 40 -20.27 -2.17 -3.41
C GLY A 40 -19.41 -1.99 -4.66
N PHE A 41 -18.17 -2.43 -4.55
CA PHE A 41 -17.15 -2.39 -5.60
C PHE A 41 -16.14 -3.53 -5.38
N GLU A 42 -15.43 -3.91 -6.42
CA GLU A 42 -14.38 -4.93 -6.34
C GLU A 42 -13.07 -4.31 -5.85
N VAL A 43 -12.34 -5.00 -4.97
CA VAL A 43 -11.12 -4.44 -4.34
C VAL A 43 -10.04 -4.08 -5.36
N GLU A 44 -9.97 -4.82 -6.48
CA GLU A 44 -9.05 -4.56 -7.59
C GLU A 44 -9.31 -3.21 -8.27
N GLN A 45 -10.51 -2.65 -8.13
CA GLN A 45 -10.84 -1.33 -8.67
C GLN A 45 -10.07 -0.23 -7.92
N ILE A 46 -9.80 -0.39 -6.62
CA ILE A 46 -8.97 0.55 -5.86
C ILE A 46 -7.56 0.58 -6.47
N GLY A 47 -6.94 -0.59 -6.61
CA GLY A 47 -5.58 -0.70 -7.15
C GLY A 47 -5.45 -0.19 -8.57
N ARG A 48 -6.46 -0.43 -9.42
CA ARG A 48 -6.50 0.09 -10.78
C ARG A 48 -6.59 1.61 -10.81
N LEU A 49 -7.53 2.21 -10.08
CA LEU A 49 -7.69 3.67 -10.02
C LEU A 49 -6.45 4.35 -9.45
N ALA A 50 -5.86 3.77 -8.39
CA ALA A 50 -4.63 4.27 -7.80
C ALA A 50 -3.47 4.27 -8.80
N PHE A 51 -3.29 3.16 -9.53
CA PHE A 51 -2.23 3.02 -10.52
C PHE A 51 -2.41 3.93 -11.74
N GLU A 52 -3.64 4.08 -12.22
CA GLU A 52 -3.98 4.97 -13.33
C GLU A 52 -3.79 6.45 -12.97
N GLY A 53 -4.04 6.82 -11.71
CA GLY A 53 -3.84 8.18 -11.21
C GLY A 53 -2.39 8.57 -10.91
N LEU A 54 -1.45 7.62 -10.94
CA LEU A 54 -0.03 7.91 -10.70
C LEU A 54 0.65 8.60 -11.88
N PRO A 55 1.60 9.52 -11.62
CA PRO A 55 2.55 9.97 -12.64
C PRO A 55 3.34 8.79 -13.22
N GLU A 56 3.69 8.88 -14.50
CA GLU A 56 4.41 7.81 -15.20
C GLU A 56 5.75 7.44 -14.52
N SER A 57 6.41 8.41 -13.90
CA SER A 57 7.66 8.19 -13.14
C SER A 57 7.49 7.29 -11.92
N GLU A 58 6.30 7.26 -11.32
CA GLU A 58 6.03 6.49 -10.09
C GLU A 58 5.49 5.09 -10.38
N LYS A 59 4.99 4.85 -11.60
CA LYS A 59 4.36 3.57 -11.95
C LYS A 59 5.30 2.38 -11.82
N ALA A 60 6.58 2.55 -12.14
CA ALA A 60 7.56 1.46 -11.97
C ALA A 60 7.69 1.04 -10.50
N ALA A 61 7.80 2.00 -9.58
CA ALA A 61 7.88 1.73 -8.15
C ALA A 61 6.57 1.12 -7.61
N ALA A 62 5.42 1.57 -8.11
CA ALA A 62 4.12 0.99 -7.76
C ALA A 62 3.99 -0.49 -8.21
N LEU A 63 4.54 -0.85 -9.38
CA LEU A 63 4.55 -2.25 -9.82
C LEU A 63 5.43 -3.13 -8.92
N ASP A 64 6.58 -2.63 -8.46
CA ASP A 64 7.42 -3.34 -7.50
C ASP A 64 6.65 -3.57 -6.19
N GLU A 65 5.99 -2.53 -5.67
CA GLU A 65 5.18 -2.61 -4.44
C GLU A 65 4.05 -3.65 -4.57
N LEU A 66 3.31 -3.63 -5.69
CA LEU A 66 2.27 -4.62 -5.99
C LEU A 66 2.82 -6.03 -6.09
N PHE A 67 3.97 -6.21 -6.75
CA PHE A 67 4.62 -7.50 -6.90
C PHE A 67 5.03 -8.10 -5.56
N TYR A 68 5.72 -7.32 -4.71
CA TYR A 68 6.14 -7.79 -3.39
C TYR A 68 4.95 -8.08 -2.48
N THR A 69 3.91 -7.24 -2.53
CA THR A 69 2.69 -7.45 -1.75
C THR A 69 1.99 -8.74 -2.14
N TYR A 70 1.82 -9.01 -3.45
CA TYR A 70 1.26 -10.25 -3.95
C TYR A 70 2.08 -11.48 -3.51
N TRP A 71 3.40 -11.39 -3.63
CA TRP A 71 4.28 -12.49 -3.23
C TRP A 71 4.21 -12.78 -1.73
N ALA A 72 4.22 -11.74 -0.90
CA ALA A 72 4.07 -11.86 0.55
C ALA A 72 2.74 -12.51 0.94
N ALA A 73 1.63 -12.08 0.32
CA ALA A 73 0.31 -12.66 0.55
C ALA A 73 0.26 -14.14 0.12
N THR A 74 0.84 -14.47 -1.04
CA THR A 74 0.92 -15.84 -1.54
C THR A 74 1.74 -16.74 -0.59
N LEU A 75 2.84 -16.24 -0.05
CA LEU A 75 3.67 -16.98 0.91
C LEU A 75 2.92 -17.21 2.22
N ALA A 76 2.21 -16.19 2.73
CA ALA A 76 1.42 -16.28 3.95
C ALA A 76 0.27 -17.30 3.82
N ASP A 77 -0.42 -17.32 2.67
CA ASP A 77 -1.48 -18.31 2.38
C ASP A 77 -0.92 -19.74 2.37
N ARG A 78 0.24 -19.95 1.73
CA ARG A 78 0.93 -21.27 1.75
C ARG A 78 1.31 -21.70 3.16
N GLN A 79 1.86 -20.80 3.98
CA GLN A 79 2.22 -21.09 5.37
C GLN A 79 0.98 -21.44 6.21
N THR A 80 -0.11 -20.68 6.03
CA THR A 80 -1.38 -20.91 6.73
C THR A 80 -1.95 -22.29 6.42
N ARG A 81 -1.95 -22.70 5.15
CA ARG A 81 -2.42 -24.04 4.74
C ARG A 81 -1.54 -25.14 5.32
N ALA A 82 -0.21 -24.99 5.25
CA ALA A 82 0.72 -25.97 5.82
C ALA A 82 0.54 -26.17 7.34
N MET A 83 0.22 -25.10 8.09
CA MET A 83 -0.09 -25.19 9.51
C MET A 83 -1.41 -25.93 9.78
N GLN A 84 -2.42 -25.75 8.92
CA GLN A 84 -3.71 -26.43 9.05
C GLN A 84 -3.60 -27.93 8.75
N ASP A 85 -2.85 -28.30 7.71
CA ASP A 85 -2.65 -29.71 7.33
C ASP A 85 -1.74 -30.47 8.32
N GLY A 86 -0.79 -29.78 8.96
CA GLY A 86 0.11 -30.36 9.96
C GLY A 86 -0.49 -30.57 11.35
N GLY A 87 -1.64 -29.97 11.65
CA GLY A 87 -2.37 -30.11 12.92
C GLY A 87 -3.38 -31.26 12.97
N ALA A 88 -3.56 -31.99 11.86
CA ALA A 88 -4.52 -33.07 11.73
C ALA A 88 -3.91 -34.49 11.85
N ALA A 89 -2.75 -34.62 12.50
CA ALA A 89 -2.04 -35.89 12.70
C ALA A 89 -2.04 -36.35 14.17
#